data_AF-A0A8H8DEQ3-F1
#
_entry.id   AF-A0A8H8DEQ3-F1
#
_cell.length_a   1.000
_cell.length_b   1.000
_cell.length_c   1.000
_cell.angle_alpha   90.00
_cell.angle_beta   90.00
_cell.angle_gamma   90.00
#
_symmetry.space_group_name_H-M   'P 1'
#
loop_
_entity.id
_entity.type
_entity.pdbx_description
1 polymer ?
#
loop_
_entity_poly.entity_id
_entity_poly.type
_entity_poly.pdbx_seq_one_letter_code
_entity_poly.pdbx_strand_id
1 'polypeptide(L)'
;MAPNPTPFVDAGAAVSSTHRGTAGAASGLKFIVDSPVVRYADDAIYSAYEYQRTRVRKGAQGEVVVTPESTKYEFRTELSVPRLGLMLVGWGGNNGSTLTASVIANKLNIRWHTKDGVQTPNYFGSLVQASTLKLGTGDDGKDVYITFRDILPMVDPNNIVLGGWDISNM
;
A
#
# COMPACT_ATOMS: atom_id res chain seq x y z
N MET A 1 -18.71 5.95 -21.30
CA MET A 1 -18.62 4.60 -20.69
C MET A 1 -17.29 4.04 -21.14
N ALA A 2 -16.27 3.99 -20.28
CA ALA A 2 -14.98 3.44 -20.65
C ALA A 2 -15.15 1.93 -20.92
N PRO A 3 -14.49 1.36 -21.95
CA PRO A 3 -14.57 -0.07 -22.21
C PRO A 3 -14.02 -0.85 -21.01
N ASN A 4 -14.71 -1.94 -20.64
CA ASN A 4 -14.21 -2.88 -19.63
C ASN A 4 -12.85 -3.40 -20.10
N PRO A 5 -11.80 -3.38 -19.26
CA PRO A 5 -10.53 -4.01 -19.61
C PRO A 5 -10.78 -5.49 -19.88
N THR A 6 -10.15 -6.01 -20.93
CA THR A 6 -10.14 -7.45 -21.22
C THR A 6 -9.62 -8.21 -19.99
N PRO A 7 -10.36 -9.23 -19.50
CA PRO A 7 -9.92 -10.03 -18.36
C PRO A 7 -8.56 -10.69 -18.67
N PHE A 8 -7.78 -11.01 -17.64
CA PHE A 8 -6.55 -11.78 -17.84
C PHE A 8 -6.94 -13.13 -18.41
N VAL A 9 -6.63 -13.32 -19.70
CA VAL A 9 -6.85 -14.55 -20.43
C VAL A 9 -6.24 -15.70 -19.64
N ASP A 10 -7.02 -16.78 -19.54
CA ASP A 10 -6.75 -17.99 -18.78
C ASP A 10 -5.27 -18.42 -18.87
N ALA A 11 -4.60 -18.55 -17.73
CA ALA A 11 -3.20 -18.96 -17.63
C ALA A 11 -3.03 -20.48 -17.85
N GLY A 12 -3.76 -21.02 -18.83
CA GLY A 12 -3.75 -22.44 -19.21
C GLY A 12 -2.87 -22.78 -20.41
N ALA A 13 -2.17 -21.80 -20.99
CA ALA A 13 -1.22 -22.04 -22.07
C ALA A 13 0.13 -21.43 -21.70
N ALA A 14 1.21 -22.18 -21.95
CA ALA A 14 2.58 -21.68 -21.83
C ALA A 14 2.77 -20.43 -22.70
N VAL A 15 2.69 -19.25 -22.09
CA VAL A 15 2.97 -17.99 -22.77
C VAL A 15 4.45 -17.68 -22.60
N SER A 16 5.13 -17.76 -23.74
CA SER A 16 6.50 -17.33 -23.98
C SER A 16 6.83 -16.02 -23.26
N SER A 17 7.97 -16.06 -22.55
CA SER A 17 8.60 -14.98 -21.82
C SER A 17 8.93 -13.78 -22.71
N THR A 18 8.04 -12.79 -22.82
CA THR A 18 8.37 -11.40 -23.19
C THR A 18 7.21 -10.46 -22.83
N HIS A 19 7.10 -10.05 -21.56
CA HIS A 19 6.18 -8.98 -21.16
C HIS A 19 6.90 -7.89 -20.37
N ARG A 20 7.99 -7.34 -20.94
CA ARG A 20 8.33 -5.94 -20.68
C ARG A 20 7.28 -5.08 -21.37
N GLY A 21 6.29 -4.63 -20.60
CA GLY A 21 5.47 -3.48 -20.99
C GLY A 21 6.38 -2.30 -21.37
N THR A 22 5.89 -1.45 -22.27
CA THR A 22 6.58 -0.25 -22.77
C THR A 22 7.23 0.52 -21.63
N ALA A 23 8.50 0.91 -21.83
CA ALA A 23 9.45 1.43 -20.82
C ALA A 23 9.05 2.74 -20.09
N GLY A 24 7.79 3.19 -20.19
CA GLY A 24 7.26 4.38 -19.51
C GLY A 24 6.24 4.10 -18.39
N ALA A 25 5.52 2.97 -18.43
CA ALA A 25 4.36 2.72 -17.56
C ALA A 25 4.70 2.54 -16.07
N ALA A 26 5.93 2.16 -15.74
CA ALA A 26 6.37 1.93 -14.35
C ALA A 26 7.19 3.09 -13.76
N SER A 27 7.23 4.25 -14.42
CA SER A 27 8.04 5.38 -13.95
C SER A 27 7.56 5.83 -12.56
N GLY A 28 8.49 5.84 -11.59
CA GLY A 28 8.20 6.25 -10.20
C GLY A 28 8.01 5.11 -9.20
N LEU A 29 7.83 3.85 -9.65
CA LEU A 29 7.85 2.69 -8.76
C LEU A 29 9.28 2.37 -8.28
N LYS A 30 9.40 1.88 -7.04
CA LYS A 30 10.70 1.52 -6.45
C LYS A 30 11.20 0.13 -6.84
N PHE A 31 10.31 -0.72 -7.37
CA PHE A 31 10.62 -2.07 -7.82
C PHE A 31 9.61 -2.50 -8.90
N ILE A 32 9.95 -3.58 -9.61
CA ILE A 32 9.10 -4.21 -10.63
C ILE A 32 8.90 -5.67 -10.25
N VAL A 33 7.67 -6.16 -10.39
CA VAL A 33 7.34 -7.58 -10.27
C VAL A 33 7.33 -8.17 -11.67
N ASP A 34 8.31 -9.02 -11.97
CA ASP A 34 8.35 -9.79 -13.21
C ASP A 34 7.51 -11.05 -13.04
N SER A 35 6.24 -10.99 -13.47
CA SER A 35 5.28 -12.06 -13.32
C SER A 35 4.28 -12.06 -14.47
N PRO A 36 3.87 -13.23 -15.00
CA PRO A 36 2.90 -13.31 -16.09
C PRO A 36 1.50 -12.82 -15.69
N VAL A 37 1.22 -12.75 -14.39
CA VAL A 37 -0.07 -12.30 -13.85
C VAL A 37 -0.04 -10.85 -13.35
N VAL A 38 1.03 -10.10 -13.64
CA VAL A 38 1.14 -8.67 -13.37
C VAL A 38 1.36 -7.92 -14.68
N ARG A 39 0.55 -6.89 -14.91
CA ARG A 39 0.64 -6.03 -16.09
C ARG A 39 0.66 -4.57 -15.67
N TYR A 40 1.69 -3.86 -16.10
CA TYR A 40 1.83 -2.42 -15.92
C TYR A 40 1.23 -1.69 -17.13
N ALA A 41 0.35 -0.73 -16.86
CA ALA A 41 -0.17 0.24 -17.82
C ALA A 41 0.19 1.66 -17.37
N ASP A 42 -0.04 2.66 -18.22
CA ASP A 42 0.37 4.05 -17.93
C ASP A 42 -0.35 4.65 -16.70
N ASP A 43 -1.57 4.19 -16.40
CA ASP A 43 -2.42 4.71 -15.33
C ASP A 43 -2.59 3.76 -14.13
N ALA A 44 -2.31 2.47 -14.30
CA ALA A 44 -2.62 1.45 -13.30
C ALA A 44 -1.74 0.19 -13.41
N ILE A 45 -1.64 -0.52 -12.29
CA ILE A 45 -1.12 -1.88 -12.19
C ILE A 45 -2.30 -2.85 -12.17
N TYR A 46 -2.24 -3.87 -13.00
CA TYR A 46 -3.21 -4.96 -13.02
C TYR A 46 -2.56 -6.23 -12.50
N SER A 47 -3.21 -6.94 -11.58
CA SER A 47 -2.70 -8.20 -11.04
C SER A 47 -3.80 -9.23 -10.82
N ALA A 48 -3.58 -10.47 -11.22
CA ALA A 48 -4.45 -11.58 -10.85
C ALA A 48 -3.94 -12.29 -9.60
N TYR A 49 -4.86 -12.63 -8.69
CA TYR A 49 -4.56 -13.33 -7.43
C TYR A 49 -5.56 -14.45 -7.19
N GLU A 50 -5.06 -15.62 -6.86
CA GLU A 50 -5.88 -16.77 -6.49
C GLU A 50 -6.02 -16.82 -4.96
N TYR A 51 -7.18 -16.41 -4.45
CA TYR A 51 -7.46 -16.47 -3.02
C TYR A 51 -7.90 -17.88 -2.63
N GLN A 52 -7.01 -18.58 -1.92
CA GLN A 52 -7.27 -19.91 -1.40
C GLN A 52 -7.80 -19.81 0.03
N ARG A 53 -8.89 -20.52 0.29
CA ARG A 53 -9.49 -20.62 1.63
C ARG A 53 -9.97 -22.03 1.89
N THR A 54 -10.24 -22.34 3.15
CA THR A 54 -10.77 -23.65 3.55
C THR A 54 -12.12 -23.48 4.21
N ARG A 55 -13.16 -24.05 3.62
CA ARG A 55 -14.51 -24.09 4.21
C ARG A 55 -14.63 -25.34 5.07
N VAL A 56 -15.01 -25.17 6.33
CA VAL A 56 -15.20 -26.28 7.28
C VAL A 56 -16.66 -26.37 7.67
N ARG A 57 -17.25 -27.57 7.60
CA ARG A 57 -18.60 -27.85 8.07
C ARG A 57 -18.61 -29.10 8.95
N LYS A 58 -19.48 -29.11 9.95
CA LYS A 58 -19.83 -30.34 10.67
C LYS A 58 -20.79 -31.14 9.79
N GLY A 59 -20.47 -32.39 9.55
CA GLY A 59 -21.34 -33.33 8.86
C GLY A 59 -22.32 -34.00 9.81
N ALA A 60 -23.18 -34.84 9.25
CA ALA A 60 -24.37 -35.34 9.94
C ALA A 60 -24.05 -36.32 11.07
N GLN A 61 -22.88 -36.96 11.04
CA GLN A 61 -22.43 -37.96 12.01
C GLN A 61 -21.31 -37.40 12.91
N GLY A 62 -21.15 -36.08 12.96
CA GLY A 62 -20.12 -35.41 13.74
C GLY A 62 -18.77 -35.31 13.05
N GLU A 63 -18.65 -35.78 11.80
CA GLU A 63 -17.45 -35.61 11.00
C GLU A 63 -17.16 -34.13 10.71
N VAL A 64 -15.89 -33.76 10.62
CA VAL A 64 -15.48 -32.43 10.19
C VAL A 64 -15.13 -32.51 8.72
N VAL A 65 -15.99 -31.95 7.86
CA VAL A 65 -15.75 -31.89 6.42
C VAL A 65 -14.99 -30.62 6.10
N VAL A 66 -13.79 -30.79 5.57
CA VAL A 66 -12.86 -29.71 5.20
C VAL A 66 -12.79 -29.63 3.68
N THR A 67 -13.17 -28.49 3.11
CA THR A 67 -13.21 -28.28 1.65
C THR A 67 -12.28 -27.12 1.29
N PRO A 68 -11.14 -27.37 0.65
CA PRO A 68 -10.35 -26.32 0.02
C PRO A 68 -11.16 -25.64 -1.09
N GLU A 69 -11.10 -24.33 -1.15
CA GLU A 69 -11.74 -23.50 -2.16
C GLU A 69 -10.76 -22.48 -2.69
N SER A 70 -10.96 -22.13 -3.95
CA SER A 70 -10.19 -21.09 -4.62
C SER A 70 -11.12 -20.09 -5.28
N THR A 71 -10.75 -18.81 -5.23
CA THR A 71 -11.45 -17.73 -5.92
C THR A 71 -10.43 -16.83 -6.59
N LYS A 72 -10.51 -16.70 -7.92
CA LYS A 72 -9.66 -15.79 -8.69
C LYS A 72 -10.17 -14.36 -8.57
N TYR A 73 -9.29 -13.46 -8.18
CA TYR A 73 -9.51 -12.01 -8.18
C TYR A 73 -8.60 -11.36 -9.21
N GLU A 74 -9.08 -10.28 -9.81
CA GLU A 74 -8.27 -9.36 -10.61
C GLU A 74 -8.33 -8.00 -9.93
N PHE A 75 -7.15 -7.48 -9.57
CA PHE A 75 -7.00 -6.16 -8.97
C PHE A 75 -6.52 -5.16 -10.01
N ARG A 76 -7.08 -3.95 -9.96
CA ARG A 76 -6.58 -2.76 -10.64
C ARG A 76 -6.20 -1.74 -9.59
N THR A 77 -4.94 -1.34 -9.56
CA THR A 77 -4.41 -0.33 -8.64
C THR A 77 -3.97 0.88 -9.44
N GLU A 78 -4.63 2.02 -9.25
CA GLU A 78 -4.26 3.27 -9.93
C GLU A 78 -2.90 3.78 -9.44
N LEU A 79 -2.11 4.31 -10.36
CA LEU A 79 -0.78 4.84 -10.07
C LEU A 79 -0.82 6.28 -9.55
N SER A 80 -1.88 7.03 -9.90
CA SER A 80 -2.03 8.42 -9.50
C SER A 80 -2.40 8.54 -8.02
N VAL A 81 -1.53 9.18 -7.24
CA VAL A 81 -1.81 9.50 -5.83
C VAL A 81 -2.61 10.81 -5.76
N PRO A 82 -3.86 10.82 -5.25
CA PRO A 82 -4.68 12.01 -5.20
C PRO A 82 -4.19 13.01 -4.14
N ARG A 83 -4.61 14.27 -4.27
CA ARG A 83 -4.54 15.21 -3.14
C ARG A 83 -5.51 14.75 -2.06
N LEU A 84 -5.03 14.64 -0.82
CA LEU A 84 -5.82 14.17 0.30
C LEU A 84 -6.15 15.31 1.26
N GLY A 85 -7.44 15.55 1.48
CA GLY A 85 -7.95 16.31 2.62
C GLY A 85 -8.37 15.37 3.74
N LEU A 86 -7.98 15.67 4.98
CA LEU A 86 -8.40 14.94 6.17
C LEU A 86 -9.15 15.90 7.10
N MET A 87 -10.43 15.60 7.34
CA MET A 87 -11.31 16.36 8.23
C MET A 87 -11.49 15.60 9.54
N LEU A 88 -10.98 16.14 10.64
CA LEU A 88 -11.04 15.52 11.97
C LEU A 88 -12.21 16.04 12.79
N VAL A 89 -12.93 15.14 13.48
CA VAL A 89 -13.85 15.51 14.56
C VAL A 89 -13.09 15.39 15.88
N GLY A 90 -13.07 16.47 16.67
CA GLY A 90 -12.15 16.60 17.81
C GLY A 90 -10.75 17.03 17.39
N TRP A 91 -10.66 17.93 16.40
CA TRP A 91 -9.37 18.37 15.82
C TRP A 91 -8.48 19.10 16.84
N GLY A 92 -9.08 19.84 17.78
CA GLY A 92 -8.38 20.54 18.85
C GLY A 92 -7.94 19.63 20.01
N GLY A 93 -8.43 18.39 20.06
CA GLY A 93 -8.02 17.41 21.07
C GLY A 93 -6.56 16.94 20.93
N ASN A 94 -6.09 16.16 21.90
CA ASN A 94 -4.68 15.69 21.96
C ASN A 94 -4.23 15.00 20.66
N ASN A 95 -5.06 14.13 20.08
CA ASN A 95 -4.69 13.40 18.86
C ASN A 95 -4.69 14.32 17.63
N GLY A 96 -5.70 15.20 17.50
CA GLY A 96 -5.81 16.09 16.34
C GLY A 96 -4.71 17.15 16.31
N SER A 97 -4.44 17.78 17.46
CA SER A 97 -3.33 18.73 17.62
C SER A 97 -1.96 18.06 17.41
N THR A 98 -1.74 16.85 17.95
CA THR A 98 -0.49 16.10 17.76
C THR A 98 -0.30 15.66 16.30
N LEU A 99 -1.35 15.15 15.64
CA LEU A 99 -1.28 14.81 14.22
C LEU A 99 -0.90 16.05 13.40
N THR A 100 -1.55 17.18 13.67
CA THR A 100 -1.29 18.45 12.99
C THR A 100 0.15 18.92 13.19
N ALA A 101 0.64 18.91 14.43
CA ALA A 101 2.01 19.24 14.75
C ALA A 101 3.00 18.28 14.06
N SER A 102 2.74 16.98 14.04
CA SER A 102 3.61 15.98 13.40
C SER A 102 3.72 16.19 11.89
N VAL A 103 2.62 16.52 11.21
CA VAL A 103 2.61 16.79 9.77
C VAL A 103 3.34 18.09 9.46
N ILE A 104 3.06 19.17 10.19
CA ILE A 104 3.71 20.46 9.97
C ILE A 104 5.22 20.38 10.27
N ALA A 105 5.60 19.74 11.37
CA ALA A 105 7.00 19.60 11.74
C ALA A 105 7.80 18.82 10.70
N ASN A 106 7.30 17.67 10.24
CA ASN A 106 7.96 16.88 9.18
C ASN A 106 8.01 17.65 7.85
N LYS A 107 6.90 18.27 7.44
CA LYS A 107 6.81 19.04 6.18
C LYS A 107 7.79 20.21 6.12
N LEU A 108 7.95 20.92 7.24
CA LEU A 108 8.81 22.11 7.33
C LEU A 108 10.20 21.82 7.90
N ASN A 109 10.51 20.55 8.20
CA ASN A 109 11.75 20.14 8.86
C ASN A 109 12.05 20.93 10.15
N ILE A 110 11.04 21.15 10.98
CA ILE A 110 11.16 21.93 12.23
C ILE A 110 11.99 21.11 13.23
N ARG A 111 13.20 21.57 13.56
CA ARG A 111 14.07 20.96 14.57
C ARG A 111 13.96 21.71 15.89
N TRP A 112 14.15 21.00 17.00
CA TRP A 112 14.08 21.59 18.34
C TRP A 112 15.18 21.05 19.26
N HIS A 113 15.56 21.83 20.26
CA HIS A 113 16.53 21.40 21.27
C HIS A 113 15.82 20.63 22.40
N THR A 114 16.44 19.55 22.84
CA THR A 114 16.14 18.88 24.12
C THR A 114 17.42 18.81 24.96
N LYS A 115 17.32 18.31 26.19
CA LYS A 115 18.49 18.03 27.03
C LYS A 115 19.49 17.06 26.38
N ASP A 116 19.01 16.24 25.44
CA ASP A 116 19.78 15.20 24.73
C ASP A 116 20.29 15.69 23.36
N GLY A 117 20.12 16.99 23.05
CA GLY A 117 20.58 17.60 21.80
C GLY A 117 19.45 18.02 20.85
N VAL A 118 19.80 18.28 19.59
CA VAL A 118 18.84 18.70 18.56
C VAL A 118 18.09 17.49 18.04
N GLN A 119 16.76 17.56 18.08
CA GLN A 119 15.85 16.55 17.52
C GLN A 119 15.37 16.96 16.13
N THR A 120 15.10 15.96 15.28
CA THR A 120 14.55 16.12 13.93
C THR A 120 13.21 15.40 13.86
N PRO A 121 12.19 15.99 13.22
CA PRO A 121 10.87 15.40 13.12
C PRO A 121 10.94 14.10 12.30
N ASN A 122 10.09 13.15 12.67
CA ASN A 122 9.99 11.86 12.01
C ASN A 122 8.56 11.33 12.16
N TYR A 123 8.28 10.18 11.52
CA TYR A 123 7.04 9.43 11.65
C TYR A 123 7.24 8.08 12.35
N PHE A 124 8.16 8.00 13.32
CA PHE A 124 8.34 6.78 14.09
C PHE A 124 7.04 6.40 14.82
N GLY A 125 6.76 5.10 14.86
CA GLY A 125 5.47 4.56 15.31
C GLY A 125 4.43 4.40 14.20
N SER A 126 4.62 5.02 13.02
CA SER A 126 3.79 4.73 11.86
C SER A 126 4.27 3.48 11.13
N LEU A 127 3.42 2.45 11.04
CA LEU A 127 3.72 1.23 10.28
C LEU A 127 4.03 1.58 8.81
N VAL A 128 3.23 2.44 8.19
CA VAL A 128 3.36 2.76 6.76
C VAL A 128 4.64 3.56 6.49
N GLN A 129 5.02 4.49 7.37
CA GLN A 129 6.15 5.40 7.13
C GLN A 129 7.49 4.89 7.69
N ALA A 130 7.47 4.08 8.74
CA ALA A 130 8.66 3.71 9.51
C ALA A 130 8.90 2.19 9.61
N SER A 131 8.21 1.36 8.81
CA SER A 131 8.46 -0.09 8.75
C SER A 131 8.88 -0.55 7.36
N THR A 132 9.38 -1.79 7.33
CA THR A 132 9.83 -2.46 6.11
C THR A 132 9.12 -3.79 5.91
N LEU A 133 9.00 -4.20 4.66
CA LEU A 133 8.53 -5.53 4.25
C LEU A 133 9.67 -6.29 3.59
N LYS A 134 9.78 -7.59 3.85
CA LYS A 134 10.68 -8.46 3.10
C LYS A 134 10.09 -8.68 1.71
N LEU A 135 10.80 -8.27 0.66
CA LEU A 135 10.44 -8.55 -0.72
C LEU A 135 10.78 -9.99 -1.11
N GLY A 136 11.91 -10.48 -0.62
CA GLY A 136 12.42 -11.81 -0.96
C GLY A 136 13.85 -11.97 -0.51
N THR A 137 14.57 -12.83 -1.21
CA THR A 137 15.99 -13.13 -0.98
C THR A 137 16.74 -12.83 -2.27
N GLY A 138 17.84 -12.08 -2.18
CA GLY A 138 18.67 -11.70 -3.32
C GLY A 138 19.59 -12.83 -3.77
N ASP A 139 20.28 -12.61 -4.88
CA ASP A 139 21.22 -13.59 -5.46
C ASP A 139 22.39 -13.95 -4.51
N ASP A 140 22.70 -13.06 -3.57
CA ASP A 140 23.70 -13.29 -2.52
C ASP A 140 23.16 -14.07 -1.30
N GLY A 141 21.90 -14.53 -1.36
CA GLY A 141 21.23 -15.27 -0.31
C GLY A 141 20.74 -14.42 0.86
N LYS A 142 20.89 -13.08 0.81
CA LYS A 142 20.42 -12.19 1.88
C LYS A 142 19.01 -11.69 1.63
N ASP A 143 18.31 -11.40 2.72
CA ASP A 143 16.96 -10.86 2.65
C ASP A 143 16.97 -9.42 2.12
N VAL A 144 16.10 -9.16 1.15
CA VAL A 144 15.91 -7.84 0.55
C VAL A 144 14.64 -7.23 1.12
N TYR A 145 14.76 -6.02 1.66
CA TYR A 145 13.66 -5.29 2.28
C TYR A 145 13.33 -4.01 1.51
N ILE A 146 12.06 -3.63 1.53
CA ILE A 146 11.54 -2.36 1.01
C ILE A 146 10.80 -1.63 2.12
N THR A 147 10.71 -0.30 2.06
CA THR A 147 9.85 0.43 2.99
C THR A 147 8.37 0.14 2.68
N PHE A 148 7.52 0.08 3.71
CA PHE A 148 6.11 -0.26 3.52
C PHE A 148 5.42 0.70 2.53
N ARG A 149 5.67 2.01 2.65
CA ARG A 149 5.10 3.04 1.75
C ARG A 149 5.54 2.93 0.28
N ASP A 150 6.61 2.19 -0.01
CA ASP A 150 7.15 2.03 -1.35
C ASP A 150 6.61 0.77 -2.07
N ILE A 151 5.74 -0.02 -1.41
CA ILE A 151 5.15 -1.23 -2.01
C ILE A 151 4.16 -0.91 -3.14
N LEU A 152 3.42 0.20 -2.99
CA LEU A 152 2.44 0.73 -3.94
C LEU A 152 2.41 2.25 -3.82
N PRO A 153 1.88 2.99 -4.82
CA PRO A 153 1.70 4.43 -4.73
C PRO A 153 0.78 4.79 -3.55
N MET A 154 1.32 5.54 -2.58
CA MET A 154 0.63 5.94 -1.36
C MET A 154 0.78 7.44 -1.11
N VAL A 155 -0.19 8.00 -0.38
CA VAL A 155 -0.14 9.40 0.05
C VAL A 155 1.01 9.62 1.04
N ASP A 156 1.84 10.62 0.78
CA ASP A 156 2.80 11.14 1.75
C ASP A 156 2.05 11.98 2.80
N PRO A 157 2.19 11.69 4.10
CA PRO A 157 1.59 12.48 5.18
C PRO A 157 1.88 13.99 5.12
N ASN A 158 3.03 14.40 4.59
CA ASN A 158 3.41 15.81 4.41
C ASN A 158 2.51 16.55 3.39
N ASN A 159 1.82 15.79 2.52
CA ASN A 159 0.92 16.30 1.50
C ASN A 159 -0.55 16.28 1.91
N ILE A 160 -0.86 15.82 3.13
CA ILE A 160 -2.22 15.85 3.67
C ILE A 160 -2.60 17.28 4.02
N VAL A 161 -3.76 17.72 3.53
CA VAL A 161 -4.39 18.98 3.93
C VAL A 161 -5.30 18.69 5.11
N LEU A 162 -4.97 19.27 6.27
CA LEU A 162 -5.69 19.04 7.52
C LEU A 162 -6.78 20.10 7.72
N GLY A 163 -7.94 19.65 8.17
CA GLY A 163 -9.06 20.47 8.62
C GLY A 163 -9.88 19.69 9.64
N GLY A 164 -10.99 20.28 10.09
CA GLY A 164 -11.87 19.59 11.03
C GLY A 164 -12.77 20.50 11.84
N TRP A 165 -13.37 19.90 12.86
CA TRP A 165 -14.24 20.56 13.83
C TRP A 165 -13.82 20.16 15.23
N ASP A 166 -14.05 21.08 16.16
CA ASP A 166 -14.02 20.81 17.59
C ASP A 166 -15.18 21.58 18.23
N ILE A 167 -15.63 21.11 19.39
CA ILE A 167 -16.63 21.84 20.18
C ILE A 167 -15.99 23.02 20.94
N SER A 168 -14.66 22.99 21.07
CA SER A 168 -13.84 24.09 21.59
C SER A 168 -13.38 24.99 20.44
N ASN A 169 -13.22 26.29 20.71
CA ASN A 169 -12.70 27.29 19.77
C ASN A 169 -11.23 27.69 20.03
N MET A 170 -10.53 26.97 20.91
CA MET A 170 -9.11 27.18 21.23
C MET A 170 -8.18 26.85 20.06
#